data_AF-A0A841BUF1-F1
#
_entry.id   AF-A0A841BUF1-F1
#
_cell.length_a   1.000
_cell.length_b   1.000
_cell.length_c   1.000
_cell.angle_alpha   90.00
_cell.angle_beta   90.00
_cell.angle_gamma   90.00
#
_symmetry.space_group_name_H-M   'P 1'
#
loop_
_entity.id
_entity.type
_entity.pdbx_description
1 polymer ?
#
loop_
_entity_poly.entity_id
_entity_poly.type
_entity_poly.pdbx_seq_one_letter_code
_entity_poly.pdbx_strand_id
1 'polypeptide(L)'
;MKALEKVARITPGALLCRGLAFGFTLTALVMAIPTWALGARTVGAAGLAAVLVGLLPGTRIVTLVLLGGVVGWFIGLLNATESLTLWRLIGFSAALYLAHSSAALAAIVPHDAILAPDVLVRWYAKSLGIVGLTAVMALVLLVGSTMVTGWETTWIASVVGLVAALAVISVLARLYRRQP
;
A
#
# COMPACT_ATOMS: atom_id res chain seq x y z
N MET A 1 -32.16 16.22 7.54
CA MET A 1 -31.75 17.34 6.65
C MET A 1 -30.24 17.63 6.67
N LYS A 2 -29.59 17.89 7.82
CA LYS A 2 -28.14 18.24 7.87
C LYS A 2 -27.18 17.22 7.24
N ALA A 3 -27.51 15.92 7.23
CA ALA A 3 -26.70 14.89 6.59
C ALA A 3 -26.74 14.95 5.05
N LEU A 4 -27.88 15.31 4.46
CA LEU A 4 -28.05 15.44 3.00
C LEU A 4 -27.29 16.66 2.46
N GLU A 5 -27.26 17.77 3.21
CA GLU A 5 -26.43 18.94 2.88
C GLU A 5 -24.93 18.64 2.89
N LYS A 6 -24.46 17.78 3.81
CA LYS A 6 -23.06 17.35 3.84
C LYS A 6 -22.69 16.50 2.63
N VAL A 7 -23.60 15.66 2.14
CA VAL A 7 -23.38 14.82 0.94
C VAL A 7 -23.37 15.68 -0.32
N ALA A 8 -24.23 16.70 -0.40
CA ALA A 8 -24.30 17.61 -1.55
C ALA A 8 -23.04 18.47 -1.75
N ARG A 9 -22.20 18.61 -0.70
CA ARG A 9 -20.93 19.36 -0.75
C ARG A 9 -19.71 18.49 -1.08
N ILE A 10 -19.89 17.17 -1.28
CA ILE A 10 -18.76 16.30 -1.63
C ILE A 10 -18.33 16.61 -3.06
N THR A 11 -17.12 17.14 -3.21
CA THR A 11 -16.55 17.38 -4.53
C THR A 11 -16.12 16.07 -5.19
N PRO A 12 -16.21 15.97 -6.53
CA PRO A 12 -15.79 14.77 -7.27
C PRO A 12 -14.33 14.38 -7.00
N GLY A 13 -13.45 15.36 -6.78
CA GLY A 13 -12.03 15.12 -6.50
C GLY A 13 -11.78 14.43 -5.16
N ALA A 14 -12.49 14.84 -4.12
CA ALA A 14 -12.40 14.22 -2.79
C ALA A 14 -12.97 12.79 -2.79
N LEU A 15 -14.02 12.54 -3.58
CA LEU A 15 -14.58 11.20 -3.78
C LEU A 15 -13.61 10.30 -4.56
N LEU A 16 -12.98 10.84 -5.61
CA LEU A 16 -11.99 10.10 -6.41
C LEU A 16 -10.79 9.65 -5.57
N CYS A 17 -10.25 10.51 -4.69
CA CYS A 17 -9.14 10.12 -3.81
C CYS A 17 -9.51 8.93 -2.90
N ARG A 18 -10.71 8.97 -2.30
CA ARG A 18 -11.22 7.87 -1.45
C ARG A 18 -11.52 6.61 -2.26
N GLY A 19 -12.06 6.77 -3.48
CA GLY A 19 -12.30 5.68 -4.42
C GLY A 19 -11.01 4.99 -4.86
N LEU A 20 -9.94 5.74 -5.09
CA LEU A 20 -8.61 5.18 -5.40
C LEU A 20 -8.02 4.47 -4.18
N ALA A 21 -8.14 5.04 -2.98
CA ALA A 21 -7.72 4.37 -1.75
C ALA A 21 -8.45 3.04 -1.54
N PHE A 22 -9.77 3.02 -1.74
CA PHE A 22 -10.58 1.80 -1.75
C PHE A 22 -10.09 0.81 -2.81
N GLY A 23 -9.97 1.25 -4.07
CA GLY A 23 -9.64 0.39 -5.20
C GLY A 23 -8.28 -0.28 -5.04
N PHE A 24 -7.23 0.48 -4.72
CA PHE A 24 -5.91 -0.10 -4.50
C PHE A 24 -5.84 -0.98 -3.26
N THR A 25 -6.56 -0.64 -2.19
CA THR A 25 -6.64 -1.50 -1.00
C THR A 25 -7.32 -2.82 -1.32
N LEU A 26 -8.43 -2.79 -2.06
CA LEU A 26 -9.13 -3.99 -2.48
C LEU A 26 -8.23 -4.88 -3.35
N THR A 27 -7.55 -4.29 -4.34
CA THR A 27 -6.59 -5.01 -5.19
C THR A 27 -5.49 -5.65 -4.37
N ALA A 28 -4.88 -4.92 -3.43
CA ALA A 28 -3.85 -5.46 -2.55
C ALA A 28 -4.38 -6.63 -1.72
N LEU A 29 -5.54 -6.47 -1.07
CA LEU A 29 -6.13 -7.52 -0.24
C LEU A 29 -6.53 -8.75 -1.05
N VAL A 30 -7.08 -8.58 -2.25
CA VAL A 30 -7.42 -9.72 -3.13
C VAL A 30 -6.17 -10.46 -3.56
N MET A 31 -5.09 -9.75 -3.92
CA MET A 31 -3.79 -10.37 -4.24
C MET A 31 -3.14 -11.07 -3.03
N ALA A 32 -3.50 -10.67 -1.81
CA ALA A 32 -3.05 -11.30 -0.57
C ALA A 32 -3.83 -12.57 -0.22
N ILE A 33 -5.06 -12.77 -0.75
CA ILE A 33 -5.85 -13.96 -0.48
C ILE A 33 -5.20 -15.16 -1.18
N PRO A 34 -4.81 -16.23 -0.46
CA PRO A 34 -4.33 -17.46 -1.07
C PRO A 34 -5.40 -18.09 -1.96
N THR A 35 -5.02 -18.75 -3.06
CA THR A 35 -5.97 -19.36 -4.01
C THR A 35 -6.94 -20.36 -3.34
N TRP A 36 -6.45 -21.15 -2.37
CA TRP A 36 -7.29 -22.08 -1.60
C TRP A 36 -8.30 -21.40 -0.68
N ALA A 37 -8.07 -20.14 -0.30
CA ALA A 37 -8.96 -19.32 0.51
C ALA A 37 -9.78 -18.34 -0.33
N LEU A 38 -9.61 -18.33 -1.65
CA LEU A 38 -10.29 -17.41 -2.55
C LEU A 38 -11.76 -17.82 -2.68
N GLY A 39 -12.66 -17.00 -2.15
CA GLY A 39 -14.09 -17.25 -2.19
C GLY A 39 -14.90 -16.00 -1.87
N ALA A 40 -16.21 -16.06 -2.10
CA ALA A 40 -17.10 -14.90 -1.93
C ALA A 40 -17.01 -14.27 -0.53
N ARG A 41 -16.83 -15.09 0.51
CA ARG A 41 -16.71 -14.61 1.90
C ARG A 41 -15.40 -13.84 2.16
N THR A 42 -14.28 -14.34 1.67
CA THR A 42 -12.97 -13.70 1.87
C THR A 42 -12.82 -12.45 1.01
N VAL A 43 -13.31 -12.49 -0.23
CA VAL A 43 -13.41 -11.31 -1.11
C VAL A 43 -14.36 -10.26 -0.51
N GLY A 44 -15.50 -10.69 0.05
CA GLY A 44 -16.42 -9.80 0.77
C GLY A 44 -15.75 -9.13 1.98
N ALA A 45 -15.01 -9.88 2.79
CA ALA A 45 -14.26 -9.34 3.91
C ALA A 45 -13.17 -8.34 3.47
N ALA A 46 -12.45 -8.64 2.38
CA ALA A 46 -11.50 -7.71 1.77
C ALA A 46 -12.19 -6.44 1.27
N GLY A 47 -13.38 -6.57 0.67
CA GLY A 47 -14.24 -5.46 0.27
C GLY A 47 -14.60 -4.56 1.45
N LEU A 48 -15.06 -5.13 2.57
CA LEU A 48 -15.39 -4.38 3.78
C LEU A 48 -14.16 -3.66 4.36
N ALA A 49 -13.01 -4.33 4.43
CA ALA A 49 -11.78 -3.73 4.90
C ALA A 49 -11.32 -2.58 3.99
N ALA A 50 -11.43 -2.73 2.67
CA ALA A 50 -11.14 -1.67 1.72
C ALA A 50 -12.10 -0.47 1.86
N VAL A 51 -13.39 -0.72 2.12
CA VAL A 51 -14.36 0.33 2.41
C VAL A 51 -13.95 1.11 3.66
N LEU A 52 -13.52 0.43 4.72
CA LEU A 52 -13.04 1.09 5.94
C LEU A 52 -11.85 2.01 5.65
N VAL A 53 -10.90 1.58 4.81
CA VAL A 53 -9.75 2.42 4.41
C VAL A 53 -10.19 3.64 3.62
N GLY A 54 -11.12 3.49 2.68
CA GLY A 54 -11.66 4.61 1.89
C GLY A 54 -12.47 5.61 2.72
N LEU A 55 -13.18 5.15 3.75
CA LEU A 55 -14.03 5.99 4.61
C LEU A 55 -13.26 6.66 5.75
N LEU A 56 -12.22 6.03 6.27
CA LEU A 56 -11.43 6.52 7.42
C LEU A 56 -9.95 6.76 7.04
N PRO A 57 -9.67 7.56 5.99
CA PRO A 57 -8.32 7.83 5.57
C PRO A 57 -7.56 8.60 6.67
N GLY A 58 -6.29 8.25 6.88
CA GLY A 58 -5.44 8.88 7.90
C GLY A 58 -5.56 8.30 9.32
N THR A 59 -6.42 7.29 9.52
CA THR A 59 -6.50 6.57 10.80
C THR A 59 -5.55 5.37 10.84
N ARG A 60 -5.34 4.80 12.03
CA ARG A 60 -4.54 3.57 12.22
C ARG A 60 -5.13 2.36 11.48
N ILE A 61 -6.41 2.40 11.10
CA ILE A 61 -7.08 1.32 10.36
C ILE A 61 -6.38 1.06 9.04
N VAL A 62 -5.91 2.10 8.34
CA VAL A 62 -5.17 1.94 7.08
C VAL A 62 -3.96 1.03 7.28
N THR A 63 -3.13 1.32 8.28
CA THR A 63 -1.96 0.51 8.59
C THR A 63 -2.34 -0.91 9.01
N LEU A 64 -3.36 -1.08 9.87
CA LEU A 64 -3.80 -2.41 10.31
C LEU A 64 -4.31 -3.27 9.16
N VAL A 65 -5.09 -2.71 8.25
CA VAL A 65 -5.63 -3.42 7.08
C VAL A 65 -4.52 -3.83 6.12
N LEU A 66 -3.60 -2.90 5.79
CA LEU A 66 -2.48 -3.20 4.90
C LEU A 66 -1.52 -4.23 5.51
N LEU A 67 -1.24 -4.15 6.82
CA LEU A 67 -0.47 -5.17 7.55
C LEU A 67 -1.18 -6.52 7.55
N GLY A 68 -2.50 -6.54 7.73
CA GLY A 68 -3.30 -7.77 7.60
C GLY A 68 -3.16 -8.40 6.22
N GLY A 69 -3.14 -7.58 5.15
CA GLY A 69 -2.84 -8.03 3.80
C GLY A 69 -1.44 -8.64 3.67
N VAL A 70 -0.40 -8.00 4.20
CA VAL A 70 0.97 -8.54 4.21
C VAL A 70 1.04 -9.89 4.93
N VAL A 71 0.41 -10.00 6.10
CA VAL A 71 0.36 -11.25 6.87
C VAL A 71 -0.38 -12.35 6.08
N GLY A 72 -1.53 -12.04 5.50
CA GLY A 72 -2.30 -12.98 4.68
C GLY A 72 -1.50 -13.50 3.48
N TRP A 73 -0.81 -12.59 2.77
CA TRP A 73 0.06 -12.93 1.66
C TRP A 73 1.22 -13.84 2.11
N PHE A 74 1.85 -13.55 3.25
CA PHE A 74 2.95 -14.35 3.80
C PHE A 74 2.49 -15.75 4.23
N ILE A 75 1.31 -15.88 4.85
CA ILE A 75 0.70 -17.18 5.18
C ILE A 75 0.47 -18.02 3.93
N GLY A 76 0.01 -17.40 2.83
CA GLY A 76 -0.14 -18.08 1.55
C GLY A 76 1.18 -18.63 1.00
N LEU A 77 2.27 -17.88 1.19
CA LEU A 77 3.60 -18.29 0.76
C LEU A 77 4.18 -19.43 1.62
N LEU A 78 4.01 -19.36 2.95
CA LEU A 78 4.54 -20.35 3.89
C LEU A 78 3.90 -21.74 3.73
N ASN A 79 2.64 -21.81 3.32
CA ASN A 79 1.96 -23.08 3.10
C ASN A 79 2.41 -23.80 1.81
N ALA A 80 3.38 -23.26 1.07
CA ALA A 80 3.90 -23.79 -0.20
C ALA A 80 2.84 -24.04 -1.30
N THR A 81 1.60 -23.57 -1.08
CA THR A 81 0.51 -23.64 -2.06
C THR A 81 0.70 -22.66 -3.21
N GLU A 82 1.61 -21.71 -3.05
CA GLU A 82 1.77 -20.55 -3.91
C GLU A 82 3.24 -20.34 -4.27
N SER A 83 3.53 -20.27 -5.57
CA SER A 83 4.88 -19.92 -6.03
C SER A 83 5.14 -18.42 -5.89
N LEU A 84 6.29 -18.05 -5.32
CA LEU A 84 6.76 -16.67 -5.31
C LEU A 84 7.22 -16.30 -6.73
N THR A 85 6.37 -15.59 -7.47
CA THR A 85 6.74 -15.02 -8.76
C THR A 85 7.09 -13.55 -8.61
N LEU A 86 8.04 -13.08 -9.42
CA LEU A 86 8.48 -11.67 -9.43
C LEU A 86 7.29 -10.74 -9.69
N TRP A 87 6.41 -11.10 -10.63
CA TRP A 87 5.23 -10.31 -10.97
C TRP A 87 4.24 -10.18 -9.81
N ARG A 88 4.02 -11.25 -9.04
CA ARG A 88 3.13 -11.20 -7.89
C ARG A 88 3.70 -10.37 -6.75
N LEU A 89 5.01 -10.46 -6.53
CA LEU A 89 5.71 -9.62 -5.56
C LEU A 89 5.65 -8.13 -5.93
N ILE A 90 6.00 -7.79 -7.18
CA ILE A 90 5.94 -6.41 -7.68
C ILE A 90 4.51 -5.90 -7.66
N GLY A 91 3.55 -6.67 -8.18
CA GLY A 91 2.15 -6.27 -8.23
C GLY A 91 1.55 -6.04 -6.84
N PHE A 92 1.79 -6.95 -5.90
CA PHE A 92 1.30 -6.82 -4.54
C PHE A 92 1.94 -5.64 -3.79
N SER A 93 3.27 -5.49 -3.88
CA SER A 93 3.97 -4.35 -3.26
C SER A 93 3.57 -3.01 -3.87
N ALA A 94 3.37 -2.94 -5.18
CA ALA A 94 2.86 -1.76 -5.87
C ALA A 94 1.45 -1.42 -5.41
N ALA A 95 0.56 -2.41 -5.32
CA ALA A 95 -0.81 -2.23 -4.84
C ALA A 95 -0.84 -1.72 -3.38
N LEU A 96 -0.03 -2.29 -2.48
CA LEU A 96 0.11 -1.81 -1.10
C LEU A 96 0.61 -0.37 -1.03
N TYR A 97 1.64 -0.04 -1.81
CA TYR A 97 2.20 1.32 -1.84
C TYR A 97 1.19 2.33 -2.36
N LEU A 98 0.50 2.01 -3.46
CA LEU A 98 -0.54 2.86 -4.02
C LEU A 98 -1.72 3.01 -3.05
N ALA A 99 -2.16 1.93 -2.40
CA ALA A 99 -3.21 1.97 -1.38
C ALA A 99 -2.85 2.92 -0.23
N HIS A 100 -1.63 2.79 0.30
CA HIS A 100 -1.14 3.67 1.37
C HIS A 100 -1.04 5.13 0.92
N SER A 101 -0.45 5.37 -0.26
CA SER A 101 -0.29 6.70 -0.84
C SER A 101 -1.63 7.38 -1.12
N SER A 102 -2.60 6.66 -1.68
CA SER A 102 -3.96 7.14 -1.92
C SER A 102 -4.70 7.42 -0.62
N ALA A 103 -4.54 6.60 0.41
CA ALA A 103 -5.15 6.83 1.72
C ALA A 103 -4.54 8.07 2.41
N ALA A 104 -3.22 8.28 2.28
CA ALA A 104 -2.56 9.48 2.78
C ALA A 104 -3.05 10.74 2.05
N LEU A 105 -3.19 10.67 0.72
CA LEU A 105 -3.76 11.76 -0.07
C LEU A 105 -5.21 12.05 0.33
N ALA A 106 -6.05 11.02 0.48
CA ALA A 106 -7.44 11.17 0.90
C ALA A 106 -7.58 11.73 2.33
N ALA A 107 -6.57 11.55 3.19
CA ALA A 107 -6.58 12.09 4.55
C ALA A 107 -6.34 13.60 4.59
N ILE A 108 -5.54 14.13 3.66
CA ILE A 108 -5.21 15.56 3.59
C ILE A 108 -6.20 16.36 2.74
N VAL A 109 -7.04 15.71 1.94
CA VAL A 109 -8.03 16.35 1.06
C VAL A 109 -9.35 16.60 1.82
N PRO A 110 -9.72 17.88 2.04
CA PRO A 110 -11.04 18.23 2.58
C PRO A 110 -12.18 17.70 1.70
N HIS A 111 -13.35 17.47 2.30
CA HIS A 111 -14.50 16.91 1.58
C HIS A 111 -15.08 17.87 0.52
N ASP A 112 -14.83 19.17 0.69
CA ASP A 112 -15.27 20.28 -0.15
C ASP A 112 -14.15 20.83 -1.05
N ALA A 113 -12.96 20.22 -1.04
CA ALA A 113 -11.83 20.71 -1.82
C ALA A 113 -11.98 20.40 -3.31
N ILE A 114 -11.83 21.41 -4.15
CA ILE A 114 -11.74 21.25 -5.60
C ILE A 114 -10.30 20.88 -5.94
N LEU A 115 -10.05 19.62 -6.32
CA LEU A 115 -8.73 19.18 -6.78
C LEU A 115 -8.56 19.48 -8.26
N ALA A 116 -7.49 20.19 -8.60
CA ALA A 116 -7.02 20.25 -9.97
C ALA A 116 -6.51 18.86 -10.42
N PRO A 117 -6.89 18.38 -11.61
CA PRO A 117 -6.45 17.08 -12.14
C PRO A 117 -4.93 16.90 -12.15
N ASP A 118 -4.19 17.98 -12.41
CA ASP A 118 -2.72 17.97 -12.46
C ASP A 118 -2.08 17.53 -11.14
N VAL A 119 -2.72 17.82 -10.01
CA VAL A 119 -2.24 17.39 -8.68
C VAL A 119 -2.28 15.87 -8.57
N LEU A 120 -3.37 15.25 -9.02
CA LEU A 120 -3.51 13.79 -9.03
C LEU A 120 -2.50 13.15 -9.98
N VAL A 121 -2.38 13.67 -11.20
CA VAL A 121 -1.44 13.13 -12.20
C VAL A 121 -0.01 13.19 -11.66
N ARG A 122 0.42 14.33 -11.11
CA ARG A 122 1.77 14.48 -10.53
C ARG A 122 1.99 13.56 -9.33
N TRP A 123 0.99 13.42 -8.45
CA TRP A 123 1.06 12.54 -7.29
C TRP A 123 1.25 11.08 -7.69
N TYR A 124 0.44 10.59 -8.64
CA TYR A 124 0.53 9.21 -9.10
C TYR A 124 1.74 8.97 -10.00
N ALA A 125 2.16 9.93 -10.82
CA ALA A 125 3.42 9.83 -11.56
C ALA A 125 4.63 9.66 -10.61
N LYS A 126 4.69 10.48 -9.54
CA LYS A 126 5.71 10.33 -8.49
C LYS A 126 5.60 8.97 -7.79
N SER A 127 4.38 8.56 -7.44
CA SER A 127 4.14 7.27 -6.77
C SER A 127 4.58 6.08 -7.62
N LEU A 128 4.24 6.09 -8.91
CA LEU A 128 4.67 5.08 -9.87
C LEU A 128 6.18 5.11 -10.10
N GLY A 129 6.80 6.30 -10.13
CA GLY A 129 8.26 6.42 -10.17
C GLY A 129 8.94 5.76 -8.97
N ILE A 130 8.40 5.94 -7.76
CA ILE A 130 8.91 5.29 -6.53
C ILE A 130 8.74 3.77 -6.61
N VAL A 131 7.57 3.28 -7.03
CA VAL A 131 7.33 1.84 -7.22
C VAL A 131 8.29 1.26 -8.26
N GLY A 132 8.45 1.93 -9.41
CA GLY A 132 9.35 1.49 -10.48
C GLY A 132 10.79 1.44 -10.02
N LEU A 133 11.29 2.48 -9.35
CA LEU A 133 12.64 2.51 -8.80
C LEU A 133 12.86 1.40 -7.77
N THR A 134 11.87 1.15 -6.92
CA THR A 134 11.92 0.08 -5.90
C THR A 134 11.93 -1.31 -6.57
N ALA A 135 11.16 -1.50 -7.63
CA ALA A 135 11.15 -2.74 -8.41
C ALA A 135 12.49 -2.98 -9.12
N VAL A 136 13.08 -1.93 -9.73
CA VAL A 136 14.42 -2.00 -10.33
C VAL A 136 15.47 -2.33 -9.28
N MET A 137 15.44 -1.65 -8.13
CA MET A 137 16.35 -1.94 -7.02
C MET A 137 16.21 -3.39 -6.54
N ALA A 138 14.99 -3.88 -6.36
CA ALA A 138 14.73 -5.26 -5.97
C ALA A 138 15.28 -6.26 -7.02
N LEU A 139 15.12 -5.97 -8.31
CA LEU A 139 15.66 -6.79 -9.39
C LEU A 139 17.20 -6.81 -9.37
N VAL A 140 17.84 -5.64 -9.23
CA VAL A 140 19.31 -5.52 -9.15
C VAL A 140 19.84 -6.30 -7.94
N LEU A 141 19.20 -6.19 -6.78
CA LEU A 141 19.58 -6.95 -5.59
C LEU A 141 19.40 -8.46 -5.80
N LEU A 142 18.30 -8.88 -6.44
CA LEU A 142 18.06 -10.29 -6.73
C LEU A 142 19.13 -10.86 -7.66
N VAL A 143 19.42 -10.20 -8.78
CA VAL A 143 20.45 -10.64 -9.75
C VAL A 143 21.85 -10.54 -9.14
N GLY A 144 22.15 -9.48 -8.39
CA GLY A 144 23.44 -9.33 -7.70
C GLY A 144 23.65 -10.41 -6.65
N SER A 145 22.59 -10.81 -5.93
CA SER A 145 22.67 -11.85 -4.91
C SER A 145 23.07 -13.19 -5.50
N THR A 146 22.56 -13.57 -6.69
CA THR A 146 22.92 -14.84 -7.34
C THR A 146 24.35 -14.86 -7.85
N MET A 147 25.00 -13.71 -8.01
CA MET A 147 26.38 -13.60 -8.50
C MET A 147 27.43 -13.53 -7.39
N VAL A 148 27.10 -13.02 -6.20
CA VAL A 148 28.10 -12.69 -5.15
C VAL A 148 27.97 -13.55 -3.89
N THR A 149 26.77 -14.03 -3.54
CA THR A 149 26.49 -14.66 -2.24
C THR A 149 25.52 -15.83 -2.35
N GLY A 150 25.73 -16.91 -1.60
CA GLY A 150 24.71 -17.96 -1.46
C GLY A 150 23.44 -17.41 -0.78
N TRP A 151 22.28 -18.04 -1.04
CA TRP A 151 20.95 -17.64 -0.50
C TRP A 151 20.93 -17.42 1.02
N GLU A 152 21.76 -18.14 1.77
CA GLU A 152 21.84 -18.02 3.24
C GLU A 152 22.32 -16.64 3.71
N THR A 153 23.09 -15.92 2.90
CA THR A 153 23.57 -14.57 3.23
C THR A 153 22.56 -13.47 2.84
N THR A 154 21.69 -13.76 1.87
CA THR A 154 20.76 -12.78 1.30
C THR A 154 19.61 -12.40 2.24
N TRP A 155 19.12 -13.34 3.06
CA TRP A 155 18.04 -13.05 4.00
C TRP A 155 18.55 -12.17 5.17
N ILE A 156 19.77 -12.41 5.66
CA ILE A 156 20.39 -11.59 6.70
C ILE A 156 20.57 -10.16 6.20
N ALA A 157 21.11 -9.99 4.99
CA ALA A 157 21.27 -8.67 4.37
C ALA A 157 19.93 -7.94 4.22
N SER A 158 18.86 -8.66 3.87
CA SER A 158 17.51 -8.10 3.75
C SER A 158 16.94 -7.65 5.10
N VAL A 159 17.14 -8.44 6.16
CA VAL A 159 16.73 -8.09 7.53
C VAL A 159 17.51 -6.87 8.03
N VAL A 160 18.83 -6.84 7.85
CA VAL A 160 19.67 -5.70 8.21
C VAL A 160 19.26 -4.45 7.45
N GLY A 161 19.02 -4.56 6.14
CA GLY A 161 18.51 -3.47 5.31
C GLY A 161 17.17 -2.94 5.79
N LEU A 162 16.23 -3.83 6.16
CA LEU A 162 14.94 -3.45 6.73
C LEU A 162 15.10 -2.69 8.05
N VAL A 163 15.94 -3.20 8.97
CA VAL A 163 16.22 -2.54 10.26
C VAL A 163 16.83 -1.16 10.04
N ALA A 164 17.79 -1.03 9.11
CA ALA A 164 18.39 0.25 8.76
C ALA A 164 17.36 1.24 8.18
N ALA A 165 16.48 0.77 7.29
CA ALA A 165 15.40 1.59 6.73
C ALA A 165 14.43 2.07 7.84
N LEU A 166 14.02 1.19 8.74
CA LEU A 166 13.17 1.55 9.89
C LEU A 166 13.84 2.55 10.83
N ALA A 167 15.15 2.43 11.04
CA ALA A 167 15.93 3.38 11.84
C ALA A 167 15.95 4.77 11.17
N VAL A 168 16.24 4.85 9.87
CA VAL A 168 16.21 6.11 9.10
C VAL A 168 14.82 6.74 9.13
N ILE A 169 13.76 5.98 8.87
CA ILE A 169 12.38 6.46 8.93
C ILE A 169 12.05 6.99 10.35
N SER A 170 12.48 6.28 11.39
CA SER A 170 12.26 6.71 12.78
C SER A 170 12.97 8.02 13.10
N VAL A 171 14.20 8.21 12.62
CA VAL A 171 14.96 9.46 12.76
C VAL A 171 14.26 10.59 12.01
N LEU A 172 13.89 10.39 10.75
CA LEU A 172 13.18 11.38 9.95
C LEU A 172 11.84 11.78 10.60
N ALA A 173 11.07 10.81 11.07
CA ALA A 173 9.81 11.07 11.76
C ALA A 173 9.98 11.81 13.09
N ARG A 174 11.12 11.64 13.77
CA ARG A 174 11.47 12.43 14.97
C ARG A 174 11.88 13.85 14.59
N LEU A 175 12.67 14.03 13.53
CA LEU A 175 13.10 15.35 13.06
C LEU A 175 11.92 16.19 12.56
N TYR A 176 11.01 15.58 11.80
CA TYR A 176 9.80 16.25 11.33
C TYR A 176 8.90 16.73 12.48
N ARG A 177 8.76 15.92 13.53
CA ARG A 177 8.01 16.29 14.76
C ARG A 177 8.66 17.38 15.59
N ARG A 178 9.92 17.74 15.32
CA ARG A 178 10.66 18.80 16.02
C ARG A 178 10.65 20.13 15.27
N GLN A 179 10.09 20.19 14.06
CA GLN A 179 9.90 21.47 13.37
C GLN A 179 8.67 22.18 14.00
N PRO A 180 8.82 23.42 14.49
CA PRO A 180 7.75 24.19 15.11
C PRO A 180 6.66 24.62 14.12
#